data_AF-A0A699WYH2-F1
#
_entry.id   AF-A0A699WYH2-F1
#
_cell.length_a   1.000
_cell.length_b   1.000
_cell.length_c   1.000
_cell.angle_alpha   90.00
_cell.angle_beta   90.00
_cell.angle_gamma   90.00
#
_symmetry.space_group_name_H-M   'P 1'
#
loop_
_entity.id
_entity.type
_entity.pdbx_description
1 polymer ?
#
loop_
_entity_poly.entity_id
_entity_poly.type
_entity_poly.pdbx_seq_one_letter_code
_entity_poly.pdbx_strand_id
1 'polypeptide(L)'
;MRLAVLPFLFASLAAPVMAQAATSLSVCTEASPEGFDVVQYNSLTTTNASADVLMNRLVDYDAQTGKLVASLAESWSVWPDGLTYDFKLRPGVKFHHTDYFTPTRD
;
A
#
# COMPACT_ATOMS: atom_id res chain seq x y z
N MET A 1 22.01 48.73 44.47
CA MET A 1 21.21 47.63 45.07
C MET A 1 20.76 46.73 43.93
N ARG A 2 21.02 45.43 44.06
CA ARG A 2 20.87 44.38 43.03
C ARG A 2 19.40 44.10 42.72
N LEU A 3 19.07 43.88 41.44
CA LEU A 3 17.96 43.07 40.88
C LEU A 3 18.25 43.04 39.36
N ALA A 4 19.02 42.12 38.78
CA ALA A 4 18.81 40.68 38.56
C ALA A 4 17.42 40.35 37.97
N VAL A 5 17.44 39.47 36.95
CA VAL A 5 16.29 38.84 36.25
C VAL A 5 15.76 39.73 35.10
N LEU A 6 15.87 39.39 33.81
CA LEU A 6 15.33 38.20 33.14
C LEU A 6 15.87 38.12 31.69
N PRO A 7 16.74 37.17 31.30
CA PRO A 7 17.09 36.95 29.90
C PRO A 7 16.53 35.61 29.43
N PHE A 8 15.22 35.46 29.25
CA PHE A 8 14.66 34.22 28.66
C PHE A 8 13.26 34.46 28.11
N LEU A 9 13.15 35.02 26.90
CA LEU A 9 11.84 35.10 26.24
C LEU A 9 11.94 35.27 24.72
N PHE A 10 12.76 34.47 24.01
CA PHE A 10 12.68 34.39 22.54
C PHE A 10 13.19 33.04 21.99
N ALA A 11 12.81 31.92 22.60
CA ALA A 11 13.16 30.59 22.09
C ALA A 11 11.99 29.60 22.20
N SER A 12 10.85 29.90 21.56
CA SER A 12 9.76 28.92 21.44
C SER A 12 8.77 29.28 20.33
N LEU A 13 9.22 29.32 19.07
CA LEU A 13 8.34 29.54 17.90
C LEU A 13 8.60 28.58 16.73
N ALA A 14 9.19 27.42 17.01
CA ALA A 14 9.32 26.34 16.05
C ALA A 14 8.98 24.99 16.71
N ALA A 15 7.75 24.84 17.20
CA ALA A 15 7.21 23.50 17.35
C ALA A 15 6.84 23.01 15.93
N PRO A 16 7.34 21.87 15.46
CA PRO A 16 6.89 21.32 14.19
C PRO A 16 5.39 21.06 14.32
N VAL A 17 4.61 21.59 13.38
CA VAL A 17 3.20 21.22 13.23
C VAL A 17 3.19 19.73 12.91
N MET A 18 2.92 18.90 13.91
CA MET A 18 2.67 17.48 13.71
C MET A 18 1.41 17.38 12.85
N ALA A 19 1.57 17.00 11.58
CA ALA A 19 0.44 16.75 10.69
C ALA A 19 -0.39 15.60 11.29
N GLN A 20 -1.58 15.91 11.77
CA GLN A 20 -2.50 14.93 12.34
C GLN A 20 -3.30 14.29 11.19
N ALA A 21 -2.70 13.29 10.54
CA ALA A 21 -3.39 12.49 9.55
C ALA A 21 -4.47 11.62 10.23
N ALA A 22 -5.67 11.59 9.66
CA ALA A 22 -6.68 10.62 10.07
C ALA A 22 -6.15 9.19 9.80
N THR A 23 -6.26 8.31 10.78
CA THR A 23 -5.72 6.94 10.72
C THR A 23 -6.68 5.93 10.09
N SER A 24 -7.91 6.35 9.79
CA SER A 24 -8.96 5.48 9.25
C SER A 24 -9.68 6.18 8.11
N LEU A 25 -9.95 5.42 7.03
CA LEU A 25 -10.79 5.84 5.92
C LEU A 25 -12.08 5.00 5.95
N SER A 26 -13.23 5.67 6.00
CA SER A 26 -14.54 5.02 5.85
C SER A 26 -15.03 5.18 4.42
N VAL A 27 -15.40 4.06 3.78
CA VAL A 27 -15.87 4.02 2.40
C VAL A 27 -17.24 3.34 2.35
N CYS A 28 -18.20 3.93 1.63
CA CYS A 28 -19.49 3.29 1.36
C CYS A 28 -19.33 2.29 0.21
N THR A 29 -19.62 1.01 0.47
CA THR A 29 -19.68 -0.02 -0.57
C THR A 29 -21.08 -0.06 -1.19
N GLU A 30 -21.17 -0.50 -2.45
CA GLU A 30 -22.44 -0.61 -3.18
C GLU A 30 -23.35 -1.73 -2.63
N ALA A 31 -22.75 -2.76 -2.04
CA ALA A 31 -23.40 -3.89 -1.40
C ALA A 31 -22.47 -4.53 -0.34
N SER A 32 -22.93 -5.60 0.32
CA SER A 32 -22.07 -6.47 1.11
C SER A 32 -21.25 -7.39 0.20
N PRO A 33 -19.96 -7.65 0.49
CA PRO A 33 -19.19 -8.64 -0.25
C PRO A 33 -19.71 -10.06 0.03
N GLU A 34 -19.56 -10.95 -0.94
CA GLU A 34 -19.96 -12.38 -0.83
C GLU A 34 -19.02 -13.14 0.13
N GLY A 35 -17.77 -12.67 0.22
CA GLY A 35 -16.73 -13.22 1.06
C GLY A 35 -15.43 -12.42 0.89
N PHE A 36 -14.33 -12.99 1.34
CA PHE A 36 -12.98 -12.38 1.25
C PHE A 36 -11.98 -13.22 0.46
N ASP A 37 -12.45 -14.27 -0.22
CA ASP A 37 -11.65 -15.09 -1.12
C ASP A 37 -11.96 -14.71 -2.58
N VAL A 38 -11.07 -13.94 -3.18
CA VAL A 38 -11.22 -13.46 -4.58
C VAL A 38 -11.06 -14.57 -5.62
N VAL A 39 -10.54 -15.74 -5.24
CA VAL A 39 -10.47 -16.90 -6.14
C VAL A 39 -11.83 -17.56 -6.27
N GLN A 40 -12.69 -17.43 -5.25
CA GLN A 40 -14.05 -17.98 -5.24
C GLN A 40 -15.08 -16.98 -5.76
N TYR A 41 -14.89 -15.68 -5.52
CA TYR A 41 -15.85 -14.63 -5.82
C TYR A 41 -15.19 -13.48 -6.59
N ASN A 42 -15.86 -13.00 -7.65
CA ASN A 42 -15.28 -12.01 -8.57
C ASN A 42 -16.19 -10.79 -8.82
N SER A 43 -17.19 -10.54 -7.97
CA SER A 43 -17.95 -9.29 -8.04
C SER A 43 -17.05 -8.08 -7.72
N LEU A 44 -17.40 -6.91 -8.25
CA LEU A 44 -16.68 -5.67 -7.97
C LEU A 44 -16.67 -5.36 -6.46
N THR A 45 -17.82 -5.50 -5.80
CA THR A 45 -17.93 -5.29 -4.35
C THR A 45 -16.99 -6.20 -3.56
N THR A 46 -16.93 -7.49 -3.88
CA THR A 46 -16.04 -8.44 -3.21
C THR A 46 -14.57 -8.13 -3.47
N THR A 47 -14.20 -7.81 -4.71
CA THR A 47 -12.81 -7.48 -5.09
C THR A 47 -12.32 -6.20 -4.38
N ASN A 48 -13.17 -5.16 -4.34
CA ASN A 48 -12.88 -3.89 -3.65
C ASN A 48 -12.68 -4.09 -2.13
N ALA A 49 -13.48 -4.98 -1.52
CA ALA A 49 -13.41 -5.25 -0.08
C ALA A 49 -12.28 -6.23 0.32
N SER A 50 -11.68 -6.94 -0.64
CA SER A 50 -10.67 -7.97 -0.40
C SER A 50 -9.39 -7.75 -1.22
N ALA A 51 -9.34 -8.25 -2.44
CA ALA A 51 -8.13 -8.31 -3.26
C ALA A 51 -7.45 -6.95 -3.44
N ASP A 52 -8.21 -5.90 -3.70
CA ASP A 52 -7.63 -4.57 -3.99
C ASP A 52 -6.95 -3.95 -2.77
N VAL A 53 -7.39 -4.29 -1.56
CA VAL A 53 -6.83 -3.75 -0.31
C VAL A 53 -5.86 -4.71 0.38
N LEU A 54 -5.95 -6.02 0.11
CA LEU A 54 -5.15 -7.05 0.78
C LEU A 54 -4.00 -7.62 -0.05
N MET A 55 -4.06 -7.52 -1.39
CA MET A 55 -3.16 -8.22 -2.30
C MET A 55 -2.44 -7.26 -3.25
N ASN A 56 -1.24 -7.63 -3.70
CA ASN A 56 -0.54 -6.93 -4.77
C ASN A 56 -0.52 -7.78 -6.04
N ARG A 57 -0.64 -7.12 -7.20
CA ARG A 57 -0.53 -7.71 -8.53
C ARG A 57 0.94 -7.81 -8.96
N LEU A 58 1.23 -8.56 -10.03
CA LEU A 58 2.57 -8.56 -10.63
C LEU A 58 2.90 -7.18 -11.24
N VAL A 59 1.94 -6.64 -11.98
CA VAL A 59 1.98 -5.30 -12.58
C VAL A 59 0.73 -4.54 -12.15
N ASP A 60 0.83 -3.22 -12.08
CA ASP A 60 -0.31 -2.34 -11.82
C ASP A 60 -0.67 -1.52 -13.07
N TYR A 61 -1.76 -0.78 -12.99
CA TYR A 61 -2.25 0.08 -14.06
C TYR A 61 -2.31 1.53 -13.59
N ASP A 62 -1.57 2.40 -14.27
CA ASP A 62 -1.68 3.84 -14.06
C ASP A 62 -2.85 4.38 -14.90
N ALA A 63 -3.94 4.73 -14.20
CA ALA A 63 -5.15 5.24 -14.84
C ALA A 63 -4.97 6.62 -15.51
N GLN A 64 -3.95 7.40 -15.14
CA GLN A 64 -3.68 8.70 -15.76
C GLN A 64 -2.96 8.53 -17.10
N THR A 65 -1.96 7.65 -17.14
CA THR A 65 -1.14 7.44 -18.34
C THR A 65 -1.64 6.31 -19.24
N GLY A 66 -2.53 5.45 -18.72
CA GLY A 66 -3.05 4.28 -19.41
C GLY A 66 -2.03 3.16 -19.60
N LYS A 67 -0.97 3.15 -18.79
CA LYS A 67 0.16 2.23 -18.94
C LYS A 67 0.24 1.23 -17.79
N LEU A 68 0.77 0.06 -18.11
CA LEU A 68 1.20 -0.89 -17.10
C LEU A 68 2.45 -0.36 -16.39
N VAL A 69 2.47 -0.47 -15.07
CA VAL A 69 3.57 -0.04 -14.21
C VAL A 69 3.99 -1.17 -13.26
N ALA A 70 5.19 -1.05 -12.70
CA ALA A 70 5.74 -2.06 -11.80
C ALA A 70 4.96 -2.15 -10.47
N SER A 71 4.69 -3.37 -10.01
CA SER A 71 4.14 -3.67 -8.68
C SER A 71 5.05 -4.68 -7.97
N LEU A 72 4.62 -5.94 -7.77
CA LEU A 72 5.50 -6.99 -7.25
C LEU A 72 6.64 -7.34 -8.23
N ALA A 73 6.39 -7.25 -9.53
CA ALA A 73 7.42 -7.35 -10.55
C ALA A 73 8.04 -5.97 -10.78
N GLU A 74 9.36 -5.86 -10.64
CA GLU A 74 10.10 -4.64 -10.95
C GLU A 74 10.30 -4.45 -12.46
N SER A 75 10.30 -5.54 -13.22
CA SER A 75 10.35 -5.54 -14.68
C SER A 75 9.74 -6.80 -15.26
N TRP A 76 9.35 -6.75 -16.52
CA TRP A 76 8.95 -7.93 -17.29
C TRP A 76 9.39 -7.83 -18.74
N SER A 77 9.57 -8.97 -19.38
CA SER A 77 9.84 -9.08 -20.81
C SER A 77 8.89 -10.08 -21.47
N VAL A 78 8.49 -9.76 -22.69
CA VAL A 78 7.66 -10.63 -23.53
C VAL A 78 8.54 -11.17 -24.64
N TRP A 79 8.51 -12.48 -24.84
CA TRP A 79 9.30 -13.11 -25.90
C TRP A 79 8.73 -12.79 -27.29
N PRO A 80 9.51 -12.97 -28.37
CA PRO A 80 9.07 -12.62 -29.72
C PRO A 80 7.78 -13.34 -30.18
N ASP A 81 7.49 -14.51 -29.63
CA ASP A 81 6.27 -15.29 -29.94
C ASP A 81 5.02 -14.78 -29.19
N GLY A 82 5.18 -13.91 -28.19
CA GLY A 82 4.09 -13.39 -27.35
C GLY A 82 3.50 -14.41 -26.37
N LEU A 83 4.11 -15.59 -26.24
CA LEU A 83 3.60 -16.69 -25.41
C LEU A 83 4.39 -16.85 -24.10
N THR A 84 5.60 -16.32 -24.04
CA THR A 84 6.45 -16.38 -22.84
C THR A 84 6.63 -14.99 -22.22
N TYR A 85 6.37 -14.91 -20.91
CA TYR A 85 6.46 -13.69 -20.12
C TYR A 85 7.38 -13.95 -18.92
N ASP A 86 8.51 -13.25 -18.87
CA ASP A 86 9.42 -13.32 -17.73
C ASP A 86 9.17 -12.13 -16.82
N PHE A 87 8.85 -12.38 -15.55
CA PHE A 87 8.68 -11.37 -14.53
C PHE A 87 9.85 -11.43 -13.55
N LYS A 88 10.56 -10.31 -13.39
CA LYS A 88 11.56 -10.17 -12.33
C LYS A 88 10.87 -9.61 -11.09
N LEU A 89 10.77 -10.42 -10.06
CA LEU A 89 10.13 -10.02 -8.79
C LEU A 89 11.08 -9.20 -7.92
N ARG A 90 10.51 -8.28 -7.14
CA ARG A 90 11.25 -7.57 -6.10
C ARG A 90 11.78 -8.58 -5.06
N PRO A 91 13.02 -8.43 -4.57
CA PRO A 91 13.51 -9.20 -3.44
C PRO A 91 12.92 -8.65 -2.13
N GLY A 92 12.79 -9.50 -1.10
CA GLY A 92 12.40 -9.05 0.24
C GLY A 92 10.91 -8.71 0.39
N VAL A 93 10.05 -9.19 -0.52
CA VAL A 93 8.59 -8.96 -0.46
C VAL A 93 8.02 -9.67 0.77
N LYS A 94 7.44 -8.88 1.66
CA LYS A 94 6.80 -9.41 2.88
C LYS A 94 5.36 -9.80 2.59
N PHE A 95 5.00 -10.97 3.09
CA PHE A 95 3.65 -11.51 3.05
C PHE A 95 3.01 -11.39 4.42
N HIS A 96 1.68 -11.38 4.45
CA HIS A 96 0.92 -11.49 5.69
C HIS A 96 1.30 -12.79 6.43
N HIS A 97 1.36 -12.72 7.75
CA HIS A 97 1.69 -13.83 8.63
C HIS A 97 0.52 -14.06 9.60
N THR A 98 0.27 -15.33 9.94
CA THR A 98 -0.68 -15.73 10.98
C THR A 98 -0.05 -16.84 11.81
N ASP A 99 -0.63 -17.13 12.98
CA ASP A 99 -0.16 -18.21 13.86
C ASP A 99 -0.10 -19.59 13.16
N TYR A 100 -0.88 -19.77 12.10
CA TYR A 100 -0.97 -21.01 11.32
C TYR A 100 -0.33 -20.92 9.93
N PHE A 101 0.17 -19.76 9.51
CA PHE A 101 0.82 -19.56 8.21
C PHE A 101 2.07 -18.70 8.31
N THR A 102 3.22 -19.31 8.04
CA THR A 102 4.51 -18.62 7.96
C THR A 102 4.98 -18.57 6.51
N PRO A 103 5.19 -17.37 5.92
CA PRO A 103 5.78 -17.25 4.60
C PRO A 103 7.17 -17.89 4.55
N THR A 104 7.44 -18.69 3.52
CA THR A 104 8.73 -19.37 3.33
C THR A 104 9.69 -18.64 2.38
N ARG A 105 9.22 -17.56 1.76
CA ARG A 105 9.96 -16.77 0.78
C ARG A 105 10.15 -15.35 1.32
N ASP A 106 11.38 -14.87 1.23
CA ASP A 106 11.76 -13.47 1.45
C ASP A 106 11.77 -12.70 0.14
#